data_AF-A0A0C7N7V1-F1
#
_entry.id   AF-A0A0C7N7V1-F1
#
_cell.length_a   1.000
_cell.length_b   1.000
_cell.length_c   1.000
_cell.angle_alpha   90.00
_cell.angle_beta   90.00
_cell.angle_gamma   90.00
#
_symmetry.space_group_name_H-M   'P 1'
#
loop_
_entity.id
_entity.type
_entity.pdbx_description
1 polymer ?
#
loop_
_entity_poly.entity_id
_entity_poly.type
_entity_poly.pdbx_seq_one_letter_code
_entity_poly.pdbx_strand_id
1 'polypeptide(L)'
;MNSKNVDLMLDGLIATLKSNHQHSNELLDNLALLIEESVDDVHKMEALSAMRHTFGQFIMSMADLREEHTNVIESYNTKLKLGPSADVAKSRLAVSVDSEGNESELFQLVYEMCENYNLHMEHINLVGRLSSKLCDPALASRSAAGDRDDAFDLKQILEAYNSLGDEDVEDTANLKLQLLRWTDSMKMENARFTLENQHILRDKLKSITAEVTQWKKNYESVENTMFGEDPHSIMQTIQRIQKMKPQLVLAKQEEDVDMC
;
A
#
# COMPACT_ATOMS: atom_id res chain seq x y z
N MET A 1 14.22 -7.66 36.87
CA MET A 1 14.98 -8.57 37.78
C MET A 1 16.36 -7.96 37.94
N ASN A 2 16.74 -7.65 39.19
CA ASN A 2 17.86 -6.76 39.55
C ASN A 2 19.23 -7.31 39.11
N SER A 3 20.17 -6.41 38.80
CA SER A 3 21.62 -6.67 38.61
C SER A 3 22.16 -7.78 39.53
N LYS A 4 21.67 -7.78 40.77
CA LYS A 4 21.91 -8.78 41.82
C LYS A 4 21.86 -10.24 41.37
N ASN A 5 21.01 -10.63 40.42
CA ASN A 5 20.93 -12.04 40.00
C ASN A 5 22.13 -12.46 39.12
N VAL A 6 22.64 -11.55 38.28
CA VAL A 6 23.85 -11.83 37.49
C VAL A 6 25.08 -11.78 38.40
N ASP A 7 25.09 -10.85 39.34
CA ASP A 7 26.16 -10.74 40.35
C ASP A 7 26.22 -12.01 41.23
N LEU A 8 25.08 -12.55 41.66
CA LEU A 8 25.03 -13.81 42.41
C LEU A 8 25.50 -15.04 41.61
N MET A 9 25.20 -15.10 40.31
CA MET A 9 25.68 -16.19 39.45
C MET A 9 27.19 -16.07 39.19
N LEU A 10 27.72 -14.85 39.04
CA LEU A 10 29.16 -14.58 38.95
C LEU A 10 29.88 -14.94 40.25
N ASP A 11 29.30 -14.62 41.42
CA ASP A 11 29.83 -15.00 42.72
C ASP A 11 29.88 -16.53 42.88
N GLY A 12 28.85 -17.24 42.42
CA GLY A 12 28.81 -18.71 42.36
C GLY A 12 29.92 -19.29 41.49
N LEU A 13 30.13 -18.73 40.30
CA LEU A 13 31.21 -19.13 39.38
C LEU A 13 32.60 -18.89 39.98
N ILE A 14 32.80 -17.77 40.69
CA ILE A 14 34.06 -17.47 41.37
C ILE A 14 34.32 -18.48 42.50
N ALA A 15 33.28 -18.90 43.23
CA ALA A 15 33.42 -19.90 44.29
C ALA A 15 33.81 -21.28 43.72
N THR A 16 33.18 -21.73 42.64
CA THR A 16 33.52 -23.01 41.99
C THR A 16 34.91 -22.98 41.36
N LEU A 17 35.32 -21.84 40.79
CA LEU A 17 36.67 -21.65 40.26
C LEU A 17 37.75 -21.73 41.36
N LYS A 18 37.52 -21.09 42.51
CA LYS A 18 38.43 -21.16 43.66
C LYS A 18 38.58 -22.58 44.19
N SER A 19 37.47 -23.31 44.30
CA SER A 19 37.50 -24.73 44.72
C SER A 19 38.25 -25.60 43.70
N ASN A 20 38.05 -25.38 42.40
CA ASN A 20 38.77 -26.12 41.36
C ASN A 20 40.29 -25.84 41.41
N HIS A 21 40.66 -24.57 41.59
CA HIS A 21 42.06 -24.16 41.73
C HIS A 21 42.72 -24.78 42.97
N GLN A 22 41.99 -24.88 44.09
CA GLN A 22 42.48 -25.56 45.28
C GLN A 22 42.78 -27.04 45.02
N HIS A 23 41.82 -27.79 44.44
CA HIS A 23 42.05 -29.20 44.11
C HIS A 23 43.20 -29.39 43.10
N SER A 24 43.35 -28.46 42.15
CA SER A 24 44.47 -28.46 41.19
C SER A 24 45.82 -28.28 41.89
N ASN A 25 45.91 -27.36 42.86
CA ASN A 25 47.14 -27.15 43.61
C ASN A 25 47.46 -28.34 44.51
N GLU A 26 46.46 -28.93 45.17
CA GLU A 26 46.64 -30.15 45.96
C GLU A 26 47.14 -31.32 45.09
N LEU A 27 46.67 -31.43 43.85
CA LEU A 27 47.20 -32.41 42.88
C LEU A 27 48.66 -32.12 42.50
N LEU A 28 49.00 -30.86 42.24
CA LEU A 28 50.37 -30.45 41.89
C LEU A 28 51.34 -30.64 43.06
N ASP A 29 50.91 -30.35 44.29
CA ASP A 29 51.72 -30.55 45.50
C ASP A 29 51.99 -32.04 45.73
N ASN A 30 50.99 -32.90 45.55
CA ASN A 30 51.16 -34.36 45.61
C ASN A 30 52.08 -34.89 44.49
N LEU A 31 52.00 -34.32 43.29
CA LEU A 31 52.92 -34.65 42.19
C LEU A 31 54.35 -34.20 42.47
N ALA A 32 54.53 -33.02 43.07
CA ALA A 32 55.84 -32.52 43.47
C ALA A 32 56.50 -33.45 44.51
N LEU A 33 55.74 -33.93 45.50
CA LEU A 33 56.20 -34.89 46.51
C LEU A 33 56.61 -36.25 45.89
N LEU A 34 56.02 -36.64 44.76
CA LEU A 34 56.37 -37.87 44.05
C LEU A 34 57.66 -37.74 43.22
N ILE A 35 57.98 -36.53 42.77
CA ILE A 35 59.17 -36.22 41.98
C ILE A 35 60.41 -36.06 42.88
N GLU A 36 60.23 -35.72 44.15
CA GLU A 36 61.33 -35.49 45.08
C GLU A 36 62.02 -36.82 45.51
N GLU A 37 63.28 -37.00 45.10
CA GLU A 37 64.05 -38.24 45.30
C GLU A 37 64.34 -38.57 46.77
N SER A 38 64.26 -37.59 47.68
CA SER A 38 64.55 -37.73 49.11
C SER A 38 63.39 -38.27 49.96
N VAL A 39 62.23 -38.55 49.36
CA VAL A 39 61.02 -38.98 50.08
C VAL A 39 60.93 -40.51 50.16
N ASP A 40 60.63 -41.01 51.36
CA ASP A 40 60.47 -42.44 51.68
C ASP A 40 59.30 -43.08 50.91
N ASP A 41 59.42 -44.37 50.54
CA ASP A 41 58.47 -45.06 49.65
C ASP A 41 57.05 -45.12 50.23
N VAL A 42 56.93 -45.09 51.55
CA VAL A 42 55.64 -45.03 52.27
C VAL A 42 54.91 -43.71 52.00
N HIS A 43 55.64 -42.58 52.01
CA HIS A 43 55.07 -41.26 51.75
C HIS A 43 54.70 -41.08 50.28
N LYS A 44 55.46 -41.71 49.36
CA LYS A 44 55.10 -41.76 47.93
C LYS A 44 53.81 -42.56 47.70
N MET A 45 53.63 -43.67 48.41
CA MET A 45 52.39 -44.45 48.33
C MET A 45 51.18 -43.69 48.90
N GLU A 46 51.38 -42.94 49.98
CA GLU A 46 50.35 -42.06 50.56
C GLU A 46 49.98 -40.90 49.62
N ALA A 47 50.98 -40.25 49.00
CA ALA A 47 50.76 -39.21 47.99
C ALA A 47 50.01 -39.74 46.75
N LEU A 48 50.30 -40.96 46.27
CA LEU A 48 49.54 -41.59 45.18
C LEU A 48 48.08 -41.87 45.57
N SER A 49 47.83 -42.30 46.81
CA SER A 49 46.48 -42.53 47.32
C SER A 49 45.69 -41.23 47.45
N ALA A 50 46.34 -40.18 47.99
CA ALA A 50 45.77 -38.84 48.09
C ALA A 50 45.46 -38.26 46.71
N MET A 51 46.40 -38.38 45.76
CA MET A 51 46.24 -37.94 44.36
C MET A 51 45.06 -38.63 43.68
N ARG A 52 44.86 -39.94 43.92
CA ARG A 52 43.70 -40.67 43.38
C ARG A 52 42.37 -40.12 43.91
N HIS A 53 42.32 -39.68 45.17
CA HIS A 53 41.12 -39.10 45.76
C HIS A 53 40.85 -37.68 45.27
N THR A 54 41.87 -36.82 45.28
CA THR A 54 41.78 -35.42 44.83
C THR A 54 41.53 -35.31 43.32
N PHE A 55 42.00 -36.26 42.52
CA PHE A 55 41.70 -36.31 41.08
C PHE A 55 40.19 -36.46 40.81
N GLY A 56 39.49 -37.31 41.58
CA GLY A 56 38.04 -37.47 41.46
C GLY A 56 37.29 -36.16 41.77
N GLN A 57 37.69 -35.48 42.85
CA GLN A 57 37.10 -34.20 43.27
C GLN A 57 37.41 -33.06 42.27
N PHE A 58 38.62 -33.04 41.71
CA PHE A 58 39.00 -32.09 40.67
C PHE A 58 38.15 -32.23 39.40
N ILE A 59 37.92 -33.46 38.93
CA ILE A 59 37.11 -33.71 37.73
C ILE A 59 35.64 -33.32 37.96
N MET A 60 35.06 -33.66 39.12
CA MET A 60 33.69 -33.24 39.45
C MET A 60 33.58 -31.71 39.53
N SER A 61 34.51 -31.06 40.24
CA SER A 61 34.57 -29.60 40.34
C SER A 61 34.76 -28.92 38.96
N MET A 62 35.48 -29.54 38.03
CA MET A 62 35.62 -29.03 36.66
C MET A 62 34.33 -29.16 35.86
N ALA A 63 33.55 -30.22 36.07
CA ALA A 63 32.25 -30.39 35.44
C ALA A 63 31.27 -29.32 35.94
N ASP A 64 31.20 -29.11 37.25
CA ASP A 64 30.35 -28.09 37.88
C ASP A 64 30.73 -26.67 37.39
N LEU A 65 32.03 -26.37 37.27
CA LEU A 65 32.51 -25.10 36.74
C LEU A 65 32.04 -24.84 35.29
N ARG A 66 32.04 -25.89 34.46
CA ARG A 66 31.58 -25.79 33.06
C ARG A 66 30.07 -25.61 32.96
N GLU A 67 29.32 -26.28 33.82
CA GLU A 67 27.87 -26.14 33.90
C GLU A 67 27.49 -24.71 34.31
N GLU A 68 28.07 -24.20 35.40
CA GLU A 68 27.84 -22.83 35.87
C GLU A 68 28.27 -21.78 34.84
N HIS A 69 29.42 -21.98 34.17
CA HIS A 69 29.86 -21.09 33.10
C HIS A 69 28.86 -21.06 31.93
N THR A 70 28.30 -22.21 31.55
CA THR A 70 27.29 -22.30 30.50
C THR A 70 25.99 -21.61 30.94
N ASN A 71 25.55 -21.83 32.17
CA ASN A 71 24.37 -21.19 32.75
C ASN A 71 24.50 -19.66 32.79
N VAL A 72 25.67 -19.13 33.17
CA VAL A 72 25.94 -17.69 33.16
C VAL A 72 25.88 -17.12 31.74
N ILE A 73 26.53 -17.78 30.78
CA ILE A 73 26.53 -17.36 29.38
C ILE A 73 25.13 -17.40 28.77
N GLU A 74 24.36 -18.45 29.02
CA GLU A 74 22.99 -18.57 28.53
C GLU A 74 22.08 -17.53 29.17
N SER A 75 22.16 -17.32 30.48
CA SER A 75 21.43 -16.28 31.21
C SER A 75 21.78 -14.87 30.71
N TYR A 76 23.05 -14.61 30.43
CA TYR A 76 23.50 -13.35 29.85
C TYR A 76 23.01 -13.18 28.40
N ASN A 77 23.18 -14.19 27.55
CA ASN A 77 22.80 -14.14 26.14
C ASN A 77 21.27 -14.07 25.95
N THR A 78 20.50 -14.77 26.76
CA THR A 78 19.04 -14.69 26.75
C THR A 78 18.59 -13.29 27.19
N LYS A 79 19.20 -12.69 28.20
CA LYS A 79 18.90 -11.29 28.58
C LYS A 79 19.35 -10.27 27.55
N LEU A 80 20.50 -10.43 26.90
CA LEU A 80 20.94 -9.46 25.88
C LEU A 80 20.10 -9.54 24.60
N LYS A 81 19.73 -10.76 24.18
CA LYS A 81 18.96 -10.99 22.95
C LYS A 81 17.45 -10.84 23.13
N LEU A 82 16.90 -11.21 24.29
CA LEU A 82 15.46 -11.12 24.60
C LEU A 82 15.14 -9.94 25.50
N GLY A 83 16.09 -9.30 26.17
CA GLY A 83 15.86 -8.17 27.09
C GLY A 83 15.15 -7.00 26.43
N PRO A 84 15.59 -6.50 25.26
CA PRO A 84 14.89 -5.41 24.57
C PRO A 84 13.46 -5.80 24.17
N SER A 85 13.28 -7.03 23.68
CA SER A 85 11.99 -7.56 23.21
C SER A 85 11.03 -7.88 24.37
N ALA A 86 11.57 -8.32 25.51
CA ALA A 86 10.82 -8.67 26.70
C ALA A 86 10.54 -7.45 27.59
N ASP A 87 11.38 -6.41 27.58
CA ASP A 87 11.08 -5.13 28.24
C ASP A 87 10.01 -4.36 27.48
N VAL A 88 9.94 -4.46 26.14
CA VAL A 88 8.79 -3.96 25.37
C VAL A 88 7.50 -4.74 25.71
N ALA A 89 7.58 -6.07 25.89
CA ALA A 89 6.43 -6.90 26.28
C ALA A 89 6.04 -6.79 27.77
N LYS A 90 6.99 -6.44 28.65
CA LYS A 90 6.77 -6.19 30.09
C LYS A 90 6.52 -4.73 30.41
N SER A 91 6.72 -3.82 29.46
CA SER A 91 6.19 -2.46 29.49
C SER A 91 4.67 -2.53 29.38
N ARG A 92 4.05 -2.98 30.47
CA ARG A 92 2.78 -2.42 30.87
C ARG A 92 3.09 -0.97 31.16
N LEU A 93 2.85 -0.11 30.17
CA LEU A 93 2.43 1.27 30.41
C LEU A 93 1.15 1.17 31.26
N ALA A 94 1.30 0.79 32.52
CA ALA A 94 0.28 0.92 33.53
C ALA A 94 0.37 2.39 33.92
N VAL A 95 -0.70 3.12 33.63
CA VAL A 95 -0.93 4.50 34.04
C VAL A 95 -0.41 4.66 35.47
N SER A 96 0.70 5.37 35.64
CA SER A 96 1.14 5.75 36.98
C SER A 96 0.18 6.84 37.44
N VAL A 97 -0.87 6.41 38.13
CA VAL A 97 -1.83 7.30 38.74
C VAL A 97 -1.09 8.09 39.83
N ASP A 98 -1.25 9.41 39.87
CA ASP A 98 -0.69 10.22 40.96
C ASP A 98 -1.32 9.80 42.30
N SER A 99 -0.71 10.19 43.42
CA SER A 99 -1.19 9.94 44.78
C SER A 99 -2.64 10.36 45.05
N GLU A 100 -3.24 11.17 44.17
CA GLU A 100 -4.63 11.65 44.20
C GLU A 100 -5.60 10.89 43.27
N GLY A 101 -5.16 9.89 42.51
CA GLY A 101 -6.06 9.12 41.64
C GLY A 101 -6.22 9.63 40.21
N ASN A 102 -5.48 10.68 39.81
CA ASN A 102 -5.55 11.27 38.47
C ASN A 102 -4.59 10.58 37.48
N GLU A 103 -5.02 10.42 36.23
CA GLU A 103 -4.20 9.90 35.13
C GLU A 103 -2.97 10.79 34.91
N SER A 104 -1.78 10.18 34.74
CA SER A 104 -0.53 10.93 34.54
C SER A 104 -0.65 11.89 33.34
N GLU A 105 -0.13 13.12 33.47
CA GLU A 105 -0.06 14.11 32.38
C GLU A 105 0.55 13.55 31.08
N LEU A 106 1.46 12.58 31.20
CA LEU A 106 2.05 11.86 30.07
C LEU A 106 1.01 11.06 29.27
N PHE A 107 0.06 10.43 29.94
CA PHE A 107 -1.02 9.66 29.30
C PHE A 107 -1.98 10.59 28.56
N GLN A 108 -2.33 11.72 29.19
CA GLN A 108 -3.13 12.77 28.54
C GLN A 108 -2.42 13.32 27.30
N LEU A 109 -1.11 13.60 27.38
CA LEU A 109 -0.31 14.03 26.24
C LEU A 109 -0.26 12.98 25.12
N VAL A 110 -0.18 11.69 25.46
CA VAL A 110 -0.19 10.60 24.47
C VAL A 110 -1.55 10.49 23.79
N TYR A 111 -2.64 10.66 24.53
CA TYR A 111 -3.99 10.71 23.95
C TYR A 111 -4.15 11.91 23.02
N GLU A 112 -3.73 13.09 23.47
CA GLU A 112 -3.77 14.32 22.66
C GLU A 112 -2.92 14.20 21.39
N MET A 113 -1.72 13.61 21.49
CA MET A 113 -0.88 13.29 20.32
C MET A 113 -1.56 12.32 19.36
N CYS A 114 -2.22 11.27 19.88
CA CYS A 114 -2.95 10.32 19.04
C CYS A 114 -4.14 10.98 18.34
N GLU A 115 -4.92 11.80 19.04
CA GLU A 115 -6.03 12.56 18.44
C GLU A 115 -5.53 13.54 17.39
N ASN A 116 -4.47 14.30 17.69
CA ASN A 116 -3.90 15.27 16.77
C ASN A 116 -3.35 14.59 15.51
N TYR A 117 -2.68 13.45 15.65
CA TYR A 117 -2.21 12.65 14.52
C TYR A 117 -3.36 12.17 13.64
N ASN A 118 -4.45 11.67 14.23
CA ASN A 118 -5.64 11.24 13.49
C ASN A 118 -6.29 12.41 12.74
N LEU A 119 -6.45 13.56 13.41
CA LEU A 119 -6.99 14.77 12.80
C LEU A 119 -6.12 15.25 11.64
N HIS A 120 -4.80 15.19 11.78
CA HIS A 120 -3.88 15.54 10.71
C HIS A 120 -3.99 14.61 9.50
N MET A 121 -4.14 13.31 9.73
CA MET A 121 -4.36 12.34 8.65
C MET A 121 -5.71 12.53 7.95
N GLU A 122 -6.77 12.87 8.69
CA GLU A 122 -8.05 13.25 8.11
C GLU A 122 -7.93 14.51 7.25
N HIS A 123 -7.21 15.52 7.73
CA HIS A 123 -6.96 16.75 6.98
C HIS A 123 -6.19 16.49 5.69
N ILE A 124 -5.10 15.71 5.74
CA ILE A 124 -4.33 15.32 4.54
C ILE A 124 -5.21 14.56 3.55
N ASN A 125 -6.03 13.63 4.02
CA ASN A 125 -6.94 12.87 3.17
C ASN A 125 -8.01 13.77 2.53
N LEU A 126 -8.55 14.74 3.28
CA LEU A 126 -9.49 15.71 2.76
C LEU A 126 -8.83 16.58 1.68
N VAL A 127 -7.65 17.12 1.95
CA VAL A 127 -6.86 17.92 0.99
C VAL A 127 -6.55 17.12 -0.26
N GLY A 128 -6.11 15.86 -0.12
CA GLY A 128 -5.84 14.98 -1.25
C GLY A 128 -7.09 14.71 -2.10
N ARG A 129 -8.23 14.44 -1.47
CA ARG A 129 -9.50 14.23 -2.18
C ARG A 129 -9.98 15.51 -2.87
N LEU A 130 -9.93 16.65 -2.19
CA LEU A 130 -10.33 17.94 -2.77
C LEU A 130 -9.41 18.34 -3.92
N SER A 131 -8.09 18.17 -3.77
CA SER A 131 -7.10 18.38 -4.82
C SER A 131 -7.39 17.50 -6.04
N SER A 132 -7.68 16.21 -5.83
CA SER A 132 -8.05 15.30 -6.94
C SER A 132 -9.31 15.73 -7.68
N LYS A 133 -10.27 16.36 -6.98
CA LYS A 133 -11.55 16.81 -7.55
C LYS A 133 -11.44 18.16 -8.25
N LEU A 134 -10.55 19.03 -7.80
CA LEU A 134 -10.27 20.32 -8.41
C LEU A 134 -9.33 20.21 -9.61
N CYS A 135 -8.42 19.23 -9.61
CA CYS A 135 -7.48 18.97 -10.70
C CYS A 135 -8.05 18.09 -11.82
N ASP A 136 -9.36 17.82 -11.86
CA ASP A 136 -9.97 17.06 -12.94
C ASP A 136 -9.80 17.83 -14.27
N PRO A 137 -9.06 17.29 -15.27
CA PRO A 137 -8.78 18.00 -16.52
C PRO A 137 -10.05 18.37 -17.32
N ALA A 138 -11.20 17.75 -17.04
CA ALA A 138 -12.49 18.15 -17.59
C ALA A 138 -13.00 19.51 -17.06
N LEU A 139 -12.59 19.93 -15.86
CA LEU A 139 -12.86 21.28 -15.32
C LEU A 139 -11.89 22.32 -15.89
N ALA A 140 -10.63 21.93 -16.14
CA ALA A 140 -9.62 22.80 -16.74
C ALA A 140 -9.93 23.14 -18.22
N SER A 141 -10.59 22.26 -18.97
CA SER A 141 -11.05 22.59 -20.33
C SER A 141 -12.32 23.47 -20.33
N ARG A 142 -13.12 23.40 -19.26
CA ARG A 142 -14.32 24.23 -19.06
C ARG A 142 -13.96 25.69 -18.76
N SER A 143 -12.83 25.96 -18.09
CA SER A 143 -12.35 27.33 -17.86
C SER A 143 -11.69 27.97 -19.10
N ALA A 144 -11.23 27.16 -20.06
CA ALA A 144 -10.68 27.65 -21.33
C ALA A 144 -11.77 27.93 -22.39
N ALA A 145 -12.98 27.38 -22.21
CA ALA A 145 -14.09 27.48 -23.14
C ALA A 145 -15.20 28.39 -22.60
N GLY A 146 -14.95 29.70 -22.62
CA GLY A 146 -15.98 30.71 -22.49
C GLY A 146 -15.89 31.51 -21.21
N ASP A 147 -15.56 32.78 -21.42
CA ASP A 147 -15.94 33.97 -20.66
C ASP A 147 -17.42 33.91 -20.21
N ARG A 148 -17.70 33.09 -19.18
CA ARG A 148 -18.94 33.13 -18.43
C ARG A 148 -18.62 33.82 -17.12
N ASP A 149 -19.23 35.00 -17.00
CA ASP A 149 -19.34 35.93 -15.88
C ASP A 149 -19.78 35.31 -14.52
N ASP A 150 -19.83 33.97 -14.43
CA ASP A 150 -20.22 33.17 -13.25
C ASP A 150 -19.02 32.44 -12.63
N ALA A 151 -17.79 32.95 -12.80
CA ALA A 151 -16.61 32.51 -12.03
C ALA A 151 -16.69 32.90 -10.53
N PHE A 152 -17.90 33.05 -10.01
CA PHE A 152 -18.25 33.31 -8.62
C PHE A 152 -18.52 31.98 -7.91
N ASP A 153 -17.61 31.66 -6.98
CA ASP A 153 -17.94 31.40 -5.57
C ASP A 153 -16.75 30.75 -4.87
N LEU A 154 -15.98 29.89 -5.56
CA LEU A 154 -14.91 29.14 -4.87
C LEU A 154 -13.73 30.02 -4.47
N LYS A 155 -13.28 30.94 -5.34
CA LYS A 155 -12.19 31.89 -5.01
C LYS A 155 -12.61 32.83 -3.89
N GLN A 156 -13.86 33.30 -3.92
CA GLN A 156 -14.38 34.21 -2.90
C GLN A 156 -14.60 33.51 -1.55
N ILE A 157 -15.07 32.26 -1.54
CA ILE A 157 -15.18 31.43 -0.33
C ILE A 157 -13.79 31.11 0.25
N LEU A 158 -12.79 30.84 -0.62
CA LEU A 158 -11.41 30.61 -0.19
C LEU A 158 -10.73 31.88 0.34
N GLU A 159 -10.97 33.03 -0.30
CA GLU A 159 -10.49 34.33 0.19
C GLU A 159 -11.14 34.70 1.52
N ALA A 160 -12.45 34.46 1.68
CA ALA A 160 -13.16 34.65 2.95
C ALA A 160 -12.62 33.73 4.06
N TYR A 161 -12.30 32.48 3.72
CA TYR A 161 -11.67 31.54 4.66
C TYR A 161 -10.27 31.98 5.10
N ASN A 162 -9.44 32.49 4.17
CA ASN A 162 -8.10 32.99 4.50
C ASN A 162 -8.11 34.32 5.28
N SER A 163 -9.20 35.09 5.17
CA SER A 163 -9.37 36.34 5.91
C SER A 163 -9.93 36.17 7.33
N LEU A 164 -10.41 34.97 7.65
CA LEU A 164 -10.97 34.64 8.96
C LEU A 164 -9.83 34.27 9.91
N GLY A 165 -9.76 34.94 11.07
CA GLY A 165 -8.90 34.53 12.17
C GLY A 165 -9.44 33.26 12.85
N ASP A 166 -8.58 32.58 13.60
CA ASP A 166 -8.83 31.27 14.25
C ASP A 166 -9.97 31.28 15.32
N GLU A 167 -10.65 32.42 15.51
CA GLU A 167 -11.59 32.65 16.62
C GLU A 167 -13.08 32.56 16.23
N ASP A 168 -13.46 32.61 14.94
CA ASP A 168 -14.87 32.63 14.51
C ASP A 168 -15.37 31.27 13.97
N VAL A 169 -15.60 30.33 14.89
CA VAL A 169 -16.10 28.97 14.61
C VAL A 169 -17.45 28.98 13.87
N GLU A 170 -18.31 29.96 14.13
CA GLU A 170 -19.64 30.07 13.51
C GLU A 170 -19.56 30.47 12.02
N ASP A 171 -18.60 31.35 11.69
CA ASP A 171 -18.36 31.79 10.33
C ASP A 171 -17.65 30.72 9.48
N THR A 172 -16.74 29.93 10.09
CA THR A 172 -16.18 28.75 9.41
C THR A 172 -17.24 27.69 9.11
N ALA A 173 -18.22 27.50 10.00
CA ALA A 173 -19.34 26.58 9.78
C ALA A 173 -20.26 27.05 8.64
N ASN A 174 -20.52 28.36 8.56
CA ASN A 174 -21.28 28.96 7.46
C ASN A 174 -20.55 28.84 6.11
N LEU A 175 -19.25 29.09 6.07
CA LEU A 175 -18.40 28.89 4.89
C LEU A 175 -18.40 27.42 4.43
N LYS A 176 -18.31 26.48 5.37
CA LYS A 176 -18.42 25.05 5.06
C LYS A 176 -19.78 24.69 4.46
N LEU A 177 -20.87 25.25 4.98
CA LEU A 177 -22.22 25.02 4.44
C LEU A 177 -22.35 25.59 3.03
N GLN A 178 -21.82 26.79 2.78
CA GLN A 178 -21.77 27.39 1.44
C GLN A 178 -20.95 26.52 0.46
N LEU A 179 -19.79 26.01 0.88
CA LEU A 179 -18.96 25.12 0.07
C LEU A 179 -19.67 23.80 -0.26
N LEU A 180 -20.37 23.21 0.71
CA LEU A 180 -21.15 21.99 0.50
C LEU A 180 -22.31 22.23 -0.47
N ARG A 181 -23.03 23.35 -0.32
CA ARG A 181 -24.11 23.74 -1.22
C ARG A 181 -23.59 23.96 -2.65
N TRP A 182 -22.45 24.62 -2.80
CA TRP A 182 -21.80 24.81 -4.09
C TRP A 182 -21.41 23.45 -4.72
N THR A 183 -20.81 22.58 -3.93
CA THR A 183 -20.42 21.23 -4.36
C THR A 183 -21.62 20.41 -4.82
N ASP A 184 -22.73 20.46 -4.08
CA ASP A 184 -23.94 19.74 -4.43
C ASP A 184 -24.65 20.34 -5.65
N SER A 185 -24.63 21.66 -5.84
CA SER A 185 -25.09 22.31 -7.09
C SER A 185 -24.29 21.82 -8.29
N MET A 186 -22.97 21.76 -8.18
CA MET A 186 -22.10 21.26 -9.24
C MET A 186 -22.35 19.79 -9.57
N LYS A 187 -22.58 18.94 -8.55
CA LYS A 187 -22.98 17.55 -8.77
C LYS A 187 -24.31 17.46 -9.51
N MET A 188 -25.30 18.25 -9.12
CA MET A 188 -26.62 18.25 -9.76
C MET A 188 -26.54 18.73 -11.21
N GLU A 189 -25.78 19.78 -11.48
CA GLU A 189 -25.58 20.31 -12.83
C GLU A 189 -24.84 19.30 -13.73
N ASN A 190 -23.77 18.67 -13.22
CA ASN A 190 -23.07 17.64 -13.96
C ASN A 190 -23.94 16.40 -14.21
N ALA A 191 -24.72 15.97 -13.23
CA ALA A 191 -25.66 14.86 -13.39
C ALA A 191 -26.73 15.20 -14.45
N ARG A 192 -27.26 16.42 -14.41
CA ARG A 192 -28.23 16.92 -15.38
C ARG A 192 -27.65 16.89 -16.80
N PHE A 193 -26.48 17.49 -17.03
CA PHE A 193 -25.86 17.50 -18.36
C PHE A 193 -25.49 16.09 -18.84
N THR A 194 -25.04 15.21 -17.94
CA THR A 194 -24.70 13.83 -18.31
C THR A 194 -25.95 13.06 -18.75
N LEU A 195 -27.06 13.20 -18.03
CA LEU A 195 -28.33 12.56 -18.38
C LEU A 195 -28.92 13.15 -19.65
N GLU A 196 -28.97 14.48 -19.78
CA GLU A 196 -29.47 15.15 -20.97
C GLU A 196 -28.64 14.77 -22.20
N ASN A 197 -27.31 14.80 -22.11
CA ASN A 197 -26.44 14.39 -23.21
C ASN A 197 -26.63 12.91 -23.54
N GLN A 198 -26.69 12.03 -22.54
CA GLN A 198 -26.86 10.59 -22.78
C GLN A 198 -28.19 10.29 -23.49
N HIS A 199 -29.30 10.93 -23.09
CA HIS A 199 -30.59 10.68 -23.70
C HIS A 199 -30.73 11.38 -25.05
N ILE A 200 -30.47 12.68 -25.10
CA ILE A 200 -30.69 13.49 -26.31
C ILE A 200 -29.70 13.11 -27.40
N LEU A 201 -28.40 13.00 -27.10
CA LEU A 201 -27.41 12.67 -28.12
C LEU A 201 -27.57 11.23 -28.61
N ARG A 202 -27.90 10.28 -27.73
CA ARG A 202 -28.13 8.89 -28.14
C ARG A 202 -29.35 8.79 -29.06
N ASP A 203 -30.44 9.47 -28.75
CA ASP A 203 -31.65 9.42 -29.56
C ASP A 203 -31.45 10.15 -30.91
N LYS A 204 -30.73 11.28 -30.90
CA LYS A 204 -30.32 11.98 -32.14
C LYS A 204 -29.37 11.14 -32.98
N LEU A 205 -28.38 10.50 -32.38
CA LEU A 205 -27.46 9.59 -33.08
C LEU A 205 -28.21 8.43 -33.70
N LYS A 206 -29.19 7.85 -32.99
CA LYS A 206 -30.04 6.78 -33.52
C LYS A 206 -30.87 7.25 -34.72
N SER A 207 -31.44 8.45 -34.66
CA SER A 207 -32.18 9.07 -35.79
C SER A 207 -31.27 9.27 -37.00
N ILE A 208 -30.12 9.92 -36.81
CA ILE A 208 -29.15 10.18 -37.88
C ILE A 208 -28.64 8.88 -38.49
N THR A 209 -28.37 7.86 -37.66
CA THR A 209 -27.94 6.55 -38.16
C THR A 209 -29.03 5.90 -39.01
N ALA A 210 -30.30 5.97 -38.59
CA ALA A 210 -31.41 5.45 -39.37
C ALA A 210 -31.53 6.19 -40.72
N GLU A 211 -31.45 7.51 -40.71
CA GLU A 211 -31.43 8.32 -41.93
C GLU A 211 -30.26 7.89 -42.83
N VAL A 212 -29.02 7.90 -42.34
CA VAL A 212 -27.84 7.51 -43.13
C VAL A 212 -28.00 6.12 -43.74
N THR A 213 -28.56 5.15 -43.01
CA THR A 213 -28.85 3.82 -43.57
C THR A 213 -29.92 3.85 -44.67
N GLN A 214 -30.91 4.73 -44.57
CA GLN A 214 -31.91 4.94 -45.61
C GLN A 214 -31.28 5.62 -46.84
N TRP A 215 -30.44 6.64 -46.64
CA TRP A 215 -29.69 7.29 -47.72
C TRP A 215 -28.79 6.28 -48.44
N LYS A 216 -28.12 5.39 -47.70
CA LYS A 216 -27.32 4.30 -48.28
C LYS A 216 -28.17 3.37 -49.14
N LYS A 217 -29.33 2.91 -48.66
CA LYS A 217 -30.24 2.06 -49.45
C LYS A 217 -30.78 2.77 -50.70
N ASN A 218 -31.10 4.05 -50.59
CA ASN A 218 -31.55 4.85 -51.73
C ASN A 218 -30.43 4.98 -52.77
N TYR A 219 -29.20 5.24 -52.32
CA TYR A 219 -28.03 5.28 -53.19
C TYR A 219 -27.79 3.94 -53.89
N GLU A 220 -27.79 2.82 -53.16
CA GLU A 220 -27.67 1.47 -53.73
C GLU A 220 -28.82 1.18 -54.72
N SER A 221 -30.04 1.64 -54.44
CA SER A 221 -31.16 1.52 -55.36
C SER A 221 -30.92 2.29 -56.66
N VAL A 222 -30.43 3.53 -56.57
CA VAL A 222 -30.11 4.36 -57.75
C VAL A 222 -28.96 3.73 -58.53
N GLU A 223 -27.92 3.28 -57.84
CA GLU A 223 -26.79 2.56 -58.45
C GLU A 223 -27.26 1.30 -59.19
N ASN A 224 -28.14 0.50 -58.59
CA ASN A 224 -28.73 -0.66 -59.24
C ASN A 224 -29.59 -0.30 -60.47
N THR A 225 -30.32 0.82 -60.42
CA THR A 225 -31.10 1.28 -61.59
C THR A 225 -30.22 1.81 -62.73
N MET A 226 -29.06 2.42 -62.42
CA MET A 226 -28.18 3.00 -63.43
C MET A 226 -27.19 1.99 -64.00
N PHE A 227 -26.56 1.20 -63.13
CA PHE A 227 -25.41 0.35 -63.43
C PHE A 227 -25.65 -1.13 -63.11
N GLY A 228 -26.71 -1.46 -62.39
CA GLY A 228 -27.00 -2.84 -62.00
C GLY A 228 -27.34 -3.74 -63.18
N GLU A 229 -27.30 -5.05 -62.92
CA GLU A 229 -27.68 -6.10 -63.89
C GLU A 229 -29.20 -6.37 -63.91
N ASP A 230 -30.02 -5.48 -63.33
CA ASP A 230 -31.47 -5.60 -63.36
C ASP A 230 -31.99 -5.49 -64.80
N PRO A 231 -32.95 -6.33 -65.25
CA PRO A 231 -33.60 -6.20 -66.55
C PRO A 231 -34.19 -4.82 -66.86
N HIS A 232 -34.46 -3.97 -65.87
CA HIS A 232 -34.91 -2.59 -66.04
C HIS A 232 -33.80 -1.53 -65.89
N SER A 233 -32.55 -1.95 -65.69
CA SER A 233 -31.40 -1.06 -65.60
C SER A 233 -31.18 -0.26 -66.88
N ILE A 234 -30.78 0.99 -66.72
CA ILE A 234 -30.48 1.90 -67.84
C ILE A 234 -29.34 1.33 -68.69
N MET A 235 -28.32 0.71 -68.09
CA MET A 235 -27.23 0.11 -68.84
C MET A 235 -27.70 -1.07 -69.70
N GLN A 236 -28.56 -1.94 -69.17
CA GLN A 236 -29.10 -3.06 -69.94
C GLN A 236 -30.08 -2.62 -71.03
N THR A 237 -30.92 -1.63 -70.77
CA THR A 237 -31.82 -1.07 -71.79
C THR A 237 -31.04 -0.42 -72.92
N ILE A 238 -29.96 0.31 -72.63
CA ILE A 238 -29.03 0.82 -73.65
C ILE A 238 -28.38 -0.32 -74.44
N GLN A 239 -27.90 -1.38 -73.77
CA GLN A 239 -27.35 -2.55 -74.45
C GLN A 239 -28.38 -3.26 -75.34
N ARG A 240 -29.64 -3.38 -74.91
CA ARG A 240 -30.73 -3.94 -75.74
C ARG A 240 -31.01 -3.06 -76.95
N ILE A 241 -31.06 -1.74 -76.78
CA ILE A 241 -31.22 -0.79 -77.89
C ILE A 241 -30.05 -0.93 -78.88
N GLN A 242 -28.81 -1.03 -78.38
CA GLN A 242 -27.64 -1.24 -79.23
C GLN A 242 -27.70 -2.57 -80.00
N LYS A 243 -28.23 -3.65 -79.40
CA LYS A 243 -28.46 -4.93 -80.09
C LYS A 243 -29.59 -4.89 -81.12
N MET A 244 -30.64 -4.09 -80.88
CA MET A 244 -31.76 -3.91 -81.83
C MET A 244 -31.40 -2.97 -83.00
N LYS A 245 -30.47 -2.03 -82.81
CA LYS A 245 -30.01 -1.11 -83.85
C LYS A 245 -29.59 -1.78 -85.17
N PRO A 246 -28.75 -2.83 -85.20
CA PRO A 246 -28.40 -3.51 -86.44
C PRO A 246 -29.59 -4.27 -87.07
N GLN A 247 -30.53 -4.79 -86.27
CA GLN A 247 -31.73 -5.45 -86.79
C GLN A 247 -32.67 -4.47 -87.50
N LEU A 248 -32.78 -3.23 -87.00
CA LEU A 248 -33.51 -2.16 -87.66
C LEU A 248 -32.84 -1.69 -88.96
N VAL A 249 -31.50 -1.71 -89.03
CA VAL A 249 -30.77 -1.38 -90.26
C VAL A 249 -30.94 -2.45 -91.32
N LEU A 250 -30.98 -3.74 -90.93
CA LEU A 250 -31.23 -4.86 -91.84
C LEU A 250 -32.70 -4.89 -92.32
N ALA A 251 -33.67 -4.70 -91.42
CA ALA A 251 -35.09 -4.63 -91.79
C ALA A 251 -35.38 -3.48 -92.78
N LYS A 252 -34.70 -2.35 -92.62
CA LYS A 252 -34.80 -1.21 -93.55
C LYS A 252 -34.17 -1.51 -94.92
N GLN A 253 -33.17 -2.37 -94.99
CA GLN A 253 -32.58 -2.82 -96.27
C GLN A 253 -33.43 -3.88 -96.96
N GLU A 254 -34.16 -4.73 -96.22
CA GLU A 254 -35.11 -5.68 -96.80
C GLU A 254 -36.35 -4.97 -97.37
N GLU A 255 -36.87 -3.91 -96.72
CA GLU A 255 -37.95 -3.08 -97.29
C GLU A 255 -37.55 -2.33 -98.57
N ASP A 256 -36.28 -1.91 -98.69
CA ASP A 256 -35.76 -1.27 -99.92
C ASP A 256 -35.48 -2.27 -101.05
N VAL A 257 -35.30 -3.57 -100.74
CA VAL A 257 -35.06 -4.63 -101.74
C VAL A 257 -36.38 -5.23 -102.25
N ASP A 258 -37.43 -5.30 -101.44
CA ASP A 258 -38.78 -5.73 -101.87
C ASP A 258 -39.55 -4.65 -102.68
N MET A 259 -39.00 -3.43 -102.76
CA MET A 259 -39.57 -2.30 -103.52
C MET A 259 -38.82 -1.99 -104.84
N CYS A 260 -37.91 -2.86 -105.28
CA CYS A 260 -37.31 -2.84 -106.64
C CYS A 260 -37.79 -4.05 -107.46
#